data_AF-A0A7J7NM97-F1
#
_entry.id   AF-A0A7J7NM97-F1
#
_cell.length_a   1.000
_cell.length_b   1.000
_cell.length_c   1.000
_cell.angle_alpha   90.00
_cell.angle_beta   90.00
_cell.angle_gamma   90.00
#
_symmetry.space_group_name_H-M   'P 1'
#
loop_
_entity.id
_entity.type
_entity.pdbx_description
1 polymer ?
#
loop_
_entity_poly.entity_id
_entity_poly.type
_entity_poly.pdbx_seq_one_letter_code
_entity_poly.pdbx_strand_id
1 'polypeptide(L)' 'MVIKHEYPFAKVEHEYFRTFVNNLQPQFKLISRNTLGTDVMVIYQQERHKLYQLLDKLQSRIS' A
#
# COMPACT_ATOMS: atom_id res chain seq x y z
N MET A 1 -0.43 1.08 7.74
CA MET A 1 0.87 1.63 8.21
C MET A 1 1.68 2.24 7.07
N VAL A 2 2.13 1.48 6.06
CA VAL A 2 3.02 2.02 5.00
C VAL A 2 2.35 3.14 4.19
N ILE A 3 1.25 2.84 3.49
CA ILE A 3 0.52 3.83 2.66
C ILE A 3 0.07 5.02 3.52
N LYS A 4 -0.55 4.74 4.67
CA LYS A 4 -1.12 5.78 5.55
C LYS A 4 -0.10 6.77 6.11
N HIS A 5 1.15 6.35 6.32
CA HIS A 5 2.22 7.19 6.85
C HIS A 5 3.29 7.52 5.80
N GLU A 6 3.03 7.21 4.52
CA GLU A 6 3.94 7.49 3.40
C GLU A 6 5.37 6.98 3.64
N TYR A 7 5.51 5.86 4.33
CA TYR A 7 6.83 5.34 4.65
C TYR A 7 7.53 4.80 3.40
N PRO A 8 8.86 4.98 3.28
CA PRO A 8 9.65 4.31 2.27
C PRO A 8 9.44 2.80 2.34
N PHE A 9 9.28 2.14 1.20
CA PHE A 9 9.08 0.69 1.16
C PHE A 9 10.26 -0.07 1.77
N ALA A 10 11.47 0.49 1.73
CA ALA A 10 12.66 -0.08 2.37
C ALA A 10 12.51 -0.27 3.89
N LYS A 11 11.58 0.44 4.55
CA LYS A 11 11.35 0.33 6.00
C LYS A 11 11.04 -1.10 6.45
N VAL A 12 10.38 -1.92 5.61
CA VAL A 12 10.06 -3.32 5.96
C VAL A 12 11.29 -4.24 6.00
N GLU A 13 12.43 -3.76 5.53
CA GLU A 13 13.71 -4.48 5.52
C GLU A 13 14.64 -4.03 6.64
N HIS A 14 14.30 -2.95 7.35
CA HIS A 14 15.11 -2.48 8.48
C HIS A 14 15.08 -3.52 9.62
N GLU A 15 16.26 -3.89 10.12
CA GLU A 15 16.42 -4.92 11.15
C GLU A 15 15.56 -4.65 12.39
N TYR A 16 15.70 -3.47 13.00
CA TYR A 16 14.92 -3.13 14.20
C TYR A 16 13.41 -3.11 13.96
N PHE A 17 12.96 -2.76 12.76
CA PHE A 17 11.55 -2.82 12.41
C PHE A 17 11.06 -4.27 12.32
N ARG A 18 11.86 -5.15 11.72
CA ARG A 18 11.56 -6.59 11.67
C ARG A 18 11.52 -7.20 13.06
N THR A 19 12.52 -6.93 13.89
CA THR A 19 12.57 -7.39 15.28
C THR A 19 11.37 -6.88 16.08
N PHE A 20 11.02 -5.60 15.94
CA PHE A 20 9.86 -5.01 16.60
C PHE A 20 8.55 -5.71 16.23
N VAL A 21 8.29 -5.90 14.93
CA VAL A 21 7.06 -6.56 14.46
C VAL A 21 7.03 -8.04 14.88
N ASN A 22 8.15 -8.75 14.77
CA ASN A 22 8.24 -10.15 15.20
C ASN A 22 7.99 -10.31 16.70
N ASN A 23 8.45 -9.38 17.53
CA ASN A 23 8.18 -9.41 18.98
C ASN A 23 6.71 -9.16 19.30
N LEU A 24 6.00 -8.37 18.48
CA LEU A 24 4.56 -8.11 18.66
C LEU A 24 3.70 -9.28 18.18
N GLN A 25 4.03 -9.86 17.03
CA GLN A 25 3.31 -10.99 16.46
C GLN A 25 4.28 -11.92 15.70
N PRO A 26 4.80 -12.97 16.35
CA PRO A 26 5.79 -13.86 15.74
C PRO A 26 5.28 -14.62 14.52
N GLN A 27 3.96 -14.80 14.38
CA GLN A 27 3.37 -15.50 13.23
C GLN A 27 3.21 -14.59 12.01
N PHE A 28 3.38 -13.27 12.17
CA PHE A 28 3.24 -12.32 11.08
C PHE A 28 4.50 -12.34 10.21
N LYS A 29 4.34 -12.77 8.96
CA LYS A 29 5.42 -12.75 7.98
C LYS A 29 5.48 -11.39 7.29
N LEU A 30 6.51 -10.61 7.63
CA LEU A 30 6.83 -9.39 6.91
C LEU A 30 7.16 -9.70 5.45
N ILE A 31 6.52 -8.95 4.55
CA ILE A 31 6.74 -9.06 3.11
C ILE A 31 8.02 -8.31 2.69
N SER A 32 8.55 -8.66 1.52
CA SER A 32 9.69 -7.93 0.92
C SER A 32 9.29 -6.54 0.45
N ARG A 33 10.27 -5.65 0.24
CA ARG A 33 10.03 -4.35 -0.40
C ARG A 33 9.34 -4.48 -1.77
N ASN A 34 9.70 -5.51 -2.55
CA ASN A 34 9.17 -5.73 -3.90
C ASN A 34 7.71 -6.18 -3.87
N THR A 35 7.38 -7.11 -2.97
CA THR A 35 6.00 -7.56 -2.75
C THR A 35 5.15 -6.39 -2.30
N LEU A 36 5.63 -5.61 -1.32
CA LEU A 36 4.95 -4.40 -0.86
C LEU A 36 4.71 -3.40 -1.98
N GLY A 37 5.71 -3.14 -2.82
CA GLY A 37 5.56 -2.25 -3.98
C GLY A 37 4.51 -2.74 -4.98
N THR A 38 4.48 -4.06 -5.23
CA THR A 38 3.49 -4.68 -6.11
C THR A 38 2.08 -4.52 -5.54
N ASP A 39 1.88 -4.84 -4.27
CA ASP A 39 0.59 -4.74 -3.59
C ASP A 39 0.07 -3.29 -3.59
N VAL A 40 0.94 -2.31 -3.31
CA VAL A 40 0.59 -0.88 -3.37
C VAL A 40 0.14 -0.48 -4.78
N MET A 41 0.83 -0.95 -5.83
CA MET A 41 0.44 -0.65 -7.21
C MET A 41 -0.91 -1.28 -7.58
N VAL A 42 -1.20 -2.49 -7.10
CA VAL A 42 -2.52 -3.12 -7.30
C VAL A 42 -3.61 -2.29 -6.64
N ILE A 43 -3.43 -1.88 -5.39
CA ILE A 43 -4.40 -1.03 -4.68
C ILE A 43 -4.60 0.29 -5.43
N TYR A 44 -3.52 0.94 -5.87
CA TYR A 44 -3.60 2.17 -6.64
C TYR A 44 -4.42 2.00 -7.92
N GLN A 45 -4.17 0.93 -8.68
CA GLN A 45 -4.91 0.67 -9.92
C GLN A 45 -6.40 0.43 -9.66
N GLN A 46 -6.73 -0.30 -8.60
CA GLN A 46 -8.12 -0.56 -8.19
C GLN A 46 -8.84 0.74 -7.81
N GLU A 47 -8.24 1.57 -6.95
CA GLU A 47 -8.84 2.84 -6.54
C GLU A 47 -8.94 3.83 -7.70
N ARG A 48 -7.93 3.87 -8.57
CA ARG A 48 -7.97 4.67 -9.79
C ARG A 48 -9.10 4.22 -10.73
N HIS A 49 -9.31 2.92 -10.88
CA HIS A 49 -10.40 2.41 -11.70
C HIS A 49 -11.77 2.77 -11.11
N LYS A 50 -11.95 2.61 -9.79
CA LYS A 50 -13.19 3.04 -9.09
C LYS A 50 -13.44 4.54 -9.27
N LEU A 51 -12.39 5.35 -9.20
CA LEU A 51 -12.49 6.78 -9.45
C LEU A 51 -12.97 7.04 -10.88
N TYR A 52 -12.36 6.45 -11.90
CA TYR A 52 -12.81 6.63 -13.28
C TYR A 52 -14.27 6.17 -13.50
N GLN A 53 -14.68 5.05 -12.92
CA GLN A 53 -16.08 4.60 -12.97
C GLN A 53 -17.04 5.61 -12.32
N LEU A 54 -16.62 6.32 -11.28
CA LEU A 54 -17.40 7.38 -10.67
C LEU A 54 -17.48 8.59 -11.61
N LEU A 55 -16.36 8.98 -12.22
CA LEU A 55 -16.29 10.10 -13.15
C LEU A 55 -17.14 9.85 -14.41
N ASP A 56 -17.12 8.64 -14.96
CA ASP A 56 -17.92 8.27 -16.15
C ASP A 56 -19.43 8.37 -15.91
N LYS A 57 -19.88 8.26 -14.65
CA LYS A 57 -21.29 8.43 -14.28
C LYS A 57 -21.71 9.89 -14.17
N LEU A 58 -20.77 10.83 -14.14
CA LEU A 58 -21.08 12.25 -14.04
C LEU A 58 -21.47 12.77 -15.41
N GLN A 59 -22.67 13.36 -15.50
CA GLN A 59 -23.17 13.96 -16.74
C GLN A 59 -22.51 15.32 -17.05
N SER A 60 -21.80 15.91 -16.09
CA SER A 60 -21.09 17.17 -16.23
C SER A 60 -19.62 16.95 -16.63
N ARG A 61 -19.06 17.87 -17.42
CA ARG A 61 -17.63 17.88 -17.72
C ARG A 61 -16.85 18.31 -16.47
N ILE A 62 -15.82 17.56 -16.13
CA ILE A 62 -14.80 17.93 -15.16
C ILE A 62 -13.59 18.45 -15.95
N SER A 63 -13.15 19.68 -15.64
CA SER A 63 -12.04 20.40 -16.27
C SER A 63 -10.94 20.69 -15.27
#